data_AF-A0A520GZA1-F1
#
_entry.id   AF-A0A520GZA1-F1
#
_cell.length_a   1.000
_cell.length_b   1.000
_cell.length_c   1.000
_cell.angle_alpha   90.00
_cell.angle_beta   90.00
_cell.angle_gamma   90.00
#
_symmetry.space_group_name_H-M   'P 1'
#
loop_
_entity.id
_entity.type
_entity.pdbx_description
1 polymer ?
#
loop_
_entity_poly.entity_id
_entity_poly.type
_entity_poly.pdbx_seq_one_letter_code
_entity_poly.pdbx_strand_id
1 'polypeptide(L)'
;DYARMAQYVEVGLFLHVSGKTQNRWNSDQLEFKPTSIRYLSEIREKMCKELAITINLAHLSEELIDTINELVKAHPGTCTLSMKVQDPEEPVEVNLLSRTIRVFPANTLLNALRTMDGVRCKVA
;
A
#
# COMPACT_ATOMS: atom_id res chain seq x y z
N ASP A 1 -3.81 28.10 -11.45
CA ASP A 1 -4.06 26.76 -10.88
C ASP A 1 -4.52 25.73 -11.91
N TYR A 2 -5.66 25.95 -12.57
CA TYR A 2 -6.17 25.07 -13.64
C TYR A 2 -5.17 24.74 -14.75
N ALA A 3 -4.36 25.71 -15.19
CA ALA A 3 -3.34 25.49 -16.24
C ALA A 3 -2.17 24.58 -15.81
N ARG A 4 -1.90 24.43 -14.51
CA ARG A 4 -0.93 23.46 -13.99
C ARG A 4 -1.54 22.06 -13.89
N MET A 5 -2.82 22.00 -13.54
CA MET A 5 -3.59 20.75 -13.45
C MET A 5 -3.83 20.12 -14.82
N ALA A 6 -4.08 20.92 -15.86
CA ALA A 6 -4.30 20.44 -17.22
C ALA A 6 -3.13 19.62 -17.79
N GLN A 7 -1.90 19.88 -17.31
CA GLN A 7 -0.67 19.20 -17.74
C GLN A 7 -0.63 17.74 -17.30
N TYR A 8 -1.36 17.40 -16.24
CA TYR A 8 -1.43 16.04 -15.72
C TYR A 8 -2.54 15.23 -16.41
N VAL A 9 -3.50 15.89 -17.07
CA VAL A 9 -4.68 15.25 -17.66
C VAL A 9 -4.40 14.86 -19.11
N GLU A 10 -3.53 13.87 -19.27
CA GLU A 10 -3.30 13.18 -20.54
C GLU A 10 -3.95 11.78 -20.52
N VAL A 11 -4.46 11.35 -21.67
CA VAL A 11 -5.06 10.02 -21.81
C VAL A 11 -3.99 8.95 -21.56
N GLY A 12 -4.31 7.98 -20.71
CA GLY A 12 -3.40 6.89 -20.35
C GLY A 12 -2.62 7.11 -19.05
N LEU A 13 -2.70 8.30 -18.44
CA LEU A 13 -2.11 8.57 -17.13
C LEU A 13 -3.07 8.20 -15.99
N PHE A 14 -2.53 7.52 -14.98
CA PHE A 14 -3.27 7.26 -13.75
C PHE A 14 -3.08 8.41 -12.78
N LEU A 15 -4.19 9.08 -12.45
CA LEU A 15 -4.20 10.25 -11.60
C LEU A 15 -5.04 10.02 -10.35
N HIS A 16 -4.62 10.62 -9.26
CA HIS A 16 -5.45 10.79 -8.08
C HIS A 16 -5.83 12.26 -7.95
N VAL A 17 -7.13 12.49 -7.96
CA VAL A 17 -7.72 13.82 -7.89
C VAL A 17 -8.41 13.98 -6.54
N SER A 18 -7.99 14.99 -5.79
CA SER A 18 -8.69 15.42 -4.57
C SER A 18 -9.32 16.78 -4.82
N GLY A 19 -10.51 16.98 -4.28
CA GLY A 19 -11.31 18.17 -4.54
C GLY A 19 -12.48 18.28 -3.59
N LYS A 20 -13.29 19.31 -3.78
CA LYS A 20 -14.53 19.52 -3.03
C LYS A 20 -15.72 19.47 -3.98
N THR A 21 -16.79 18.83 -3.56
CA THR A 21 -18.09 18.95 -4.23
C THR A 21 -18.76 20.22 -3.71
N GLN A 22 -19.15 21.11 -4.61
CA GLN A 22 -19.81 22.37 -4.30
C GLN A 22 -20.95 22.62 -5.28
N ASN A 23 -21.91 23.47 -4.94
CA ASN A 23 -22.92 23.87 -5.92
C ASN A 23 -22.26 24.72 -7.00
N ARG A 24 -22.67 24.49 -8.26
CA ARG A 24 -22.31 25.35 -9.38
C ARG A 24 -22.84 26.76 -9.09
N TRP A 25 -22.08 27.77 -9.54
CA TRP A 25 -22.51 29.16 -9.39
C TRP A 25 -23.93 29.35 -9.93
N ASN A 26 -24.84 29.78 -9.05
CA ASN A 26 -26.24 30.04 -9.34
C ASN A 26 -27.04 28.81 -9.84
N SER A 27 -26.71 27.61 -9.35
CA SER A 27 -27.46 26.39 -9.67
C SER A 27 -27.44 25.41 -8.49
N ASP A 28 -28.51 24.62 -8.34
CA ASP A 28 -28.55 23.50 -7.39
C ASP A 28 -27.79 22.25 -7.90
N GLN A 29 -27.16 22.35 -9.08
CA GLN A 29 -26.31 21.29 -9.61
C GLN A 29 -24.98 21.25 -8.86
N LEU A 30 -24.59 20.06 -8.43
CA LEU A 30 -23.30 19.80 -7.82
C LEU A 30 -22.20 19.77 -8.90
N GLU A 31 -21.12 20.53 -8.67
CA GLU A 31 -19.87 20.45 -9.41
C GLU A 31 -18.76 19.91 -8.50
N PHE A 32 -17.90 19.06 -9.06
CA PHE A 32 -16.67 18.66 -8.39
C PHE A 32 -15.54 19.60 -8.80
N LYS A 33 -14.97 20.31 -7.82
CA LYS A 33 -13.86 21.24 -8.03
C LYS A 33 -12.55 20.60 -7.55
N PRO A 34 -11.64 20.20 -8.47
CA PRO A 34 -10.34 19.67 -8.10
C PRO A 34 -9.52 20.71 -7.34
N THR A 35 -8.94 20.32 -6.21
CA THR A 35 -7.98 21.13 -5.43
C THR A 35 -6.56 20.61 -5.56
N SER A 36 -6.38 19.34 -5.95
CA SER A 36 -5.09 18.71 -6.15
C SER A 36 -5.18 17.58 -7.17
N ILE A 37 -4.25 17.54 -8.11
CA ILE A 37 -4.02 16.42 -9.03
C ILE A 37 -2.59 15.94 -8.84
N ARG A 38 -2.39 14.63 -8.71
CA ARG A 38 -1.07 13.99 -8.64
C ARG A 38 -1.09 12.69 -9.42
N TYR A 39 0.09 12.22 -9.84
CA TYR A 39 0.22 10.88 -10.38
C TYR A 39 -0.10 9.84 -9.31
N LEU A 40 -0.79 8.76 -9.71
CA LEU A 40 -1.09 7.66 -8.81
C LEU A 40 0.20 6.97 -8.30
N SER A 41 1.24 6.95 -9.12
CA SER A 41 2.58 6.42 -8.76
C SER A 41 3.19 7.14 -7.56
N GLU A 42 3.15 8.48 -7.54
CA GLU A 42 3.66 9.31 -6.44
C GLU A 42 2.87 9.11 -5.14
N ILE A 43 1.61 8.72 -5.26
CA ILE A 43 0.74 8.49 -4.11
C ILE A 43 0.96 7.12 -3.50
N ARG A 44 1.24 6.10 -4.31
CA ARG A 44 1.59 4.78 -3.80
C ARG A 44 2.78 4.86 -2.83
N GLU A 45 3.78 5.68 -3.14
CA GLU A 45 4.94 5.92 -2.28
C GLU A 45 4.61 6.69 -0.99
N LYS A 46 3.62 7.59 -1.03
CA LYS A 46 3.31 8.49 0.09
C LYS A 46 2.19 7.99 1.01
N MET A 47 1.27 7.19 0.49
CA MET A 47 0.09 6.74 1.25
C MET A 47 0.25 5.37 1.88
N CYS A 48 1.12 4.50 1.36
CA CYS A 48 1.44 3.27 2.07
C CYS A 48 2.26 3.63 3.31
N LYS A 49 1.64 3.49 4.47
CA LYS A 49 2.28 3.68 5.77
C LYS A 49 2.82 2.36 6.28
N GLU A 50 2.13 1.26 6.02
CA GLU A 50 2.43 -0.03 6.61
C GLU A 50 2.17 -1.19 5.63
N LEU A 51 3.15 -2.08 5.53
CA LEU A 51 2.99 -3.41 4.95
C LEU A 51 2.77 -4.40 6.09
N ALA A 52 1.58 -4.96 6.18
CA ALA A 52 1.21 -5.98 7.17
C ALA A 52 1.25 -7.37 6.54
N ILE A 53 2.13 -8.23 7.04
CA ILE A 53 2.27 -9.63 6.62
C ILE A 53 1.65 -10.51 7.71
N THR A 54 0.78 -11.43 7.33
CA THR A 54 0.19 -12.43 8.22
C THR A 54 0.61 -13.81 7.77
N ILE A 55 1.24 -14.56 8.66
CA ILE A 55 1.72 -15.93 8.41
C ILE A 55 0.89 -16.89 9.24
N ASN A 56 0.41 -17.96 8.62
CA ASN A 56 -0.20 -19.07 9.32
C ASN A 56 0.88 -19.86 10.09
N LEU A 57 0.67 -20.09 11.38
CA LEU A 57 1.57 -20.85 12.24
C LEU A 57 1.94 -22.22 11.65
N ALA A 58 0.99 -22.90 10.99
CA ALA A 58 1.20 -24.21 10.37
C ALA A 58 2.24 -24.20 9.23
N HIS A 59 2.49 -23.04 8.62
CA HIS A 59 3.43 -22.86 7.51
C HIS A 59 4.67 -22.07 7.92
N LEU A 60 4.82 -21.75 9.21
CA LEU A 60 5.97 -21.02 9.71
C LEU A 60 7.21 -21.93 9.69
N SER A 61 8.21 -21.52 8.91
CA SER A 61 9.52 -22.18 8.86
C SER A 61 10.63 -21.14 8.82
N GLU A 62 11.84 -21.55 9.21
CA GLU A 62 13.03 -20.69 9.14
C GLU A 62 13.33 -20.25 7.69
N GLU A 63 13.22 -21.19 6.73
CA GLU A 63 13.39 -20.92 5.29
C GLU A 63 12.40 -19.86 4.77
N LEU A 64 11.14 -19.90 5.21
CA LEU A 64 10.13 -18.91 4.84
C LEU A 64 10.50 -17.52 5.38
N ILE A 65 10.93 -17.46 6.65
CA ILE A 65 11.32 -16.21 7.30
C ILE A 65 12.56 -15.60 6.62
N ASP A 66 13.55 -16.42 6.27
CA ASP A 66 14.74 -15.97 5.57
C ASP A 66 14.40 -15.45 4.18
N THR A 67 13.56 -16.17 3.44
CA THR A 67 13.07 -15.72 2.13
C THR A 67 12.35 -14.38 2.22
N ILE A 68 11.45 -14.20 3.20
CA ILE A 68 10.75 -12.93 3.41
C ILE A 68 11.75 -11.82 3.77
N ASN A 69 12.72 -12.09 4.64
CA ASN A 69 13.75 -11.13 5.02
C ASN A 69 14.59 -10.66 3.83
N GLU A 70 15.01 -11.58 2.96
CA GLU A 70 15.74 -11.24 1.73
C GLU A 70 14.87 -10.40 0.78
N LEU A 71 13.61 -10.79 0.58
CA LEU A 71 12.66 -10.09 -0.29
C LEU A 71 12.41 -8.66 0.17
N VAL A 72 12.22 -8.47 1.47
CA VAL A 72 12.01 -7.14 2.07
C VAL A 72 13.29 -6.30 1.96
N LYS A 73 14.47 -6.87 2.24
CA LYS A 73 15.76 -6.16 2.12
C LYS A 73 16.05 -5.75 0.67
N ALA A 74 15.61 -6.52 -0.31
CA ALA A 74 15.74 -6.21 -1.73
C ALA A 74 14.84 -5.06 -2.21
N HIS A 75 13.83 -4.65 -1.41
CA HIS A 75 12.89 -3.59 -1.74
C HIS A 75 12.89 -2.48 -0.67
N PRO A 76 14.00 -1.74 -0.46
CA PRO A 76 14.06 -0.68 0.53
C PRO A 76 13.09 0.45 0.20
N GLY A 77 12.42 1.01 1.22
CA GLY A 77 11.44 2.08 1.03
C GLY A 77 11.13 2.89 2.29
N THR A 78 9.91 3.42 2.36
CA THR A 78 9.47 4.31 3.45
C THR A 78 8.40 3.69 4.34
N CYS A 79 7.76 2.59 3.91
CA CYS A 79 6.66 1.96 4.63
C CYS A 79 7.19 1.10 5.77
N THR A 80 6.51 1.13 6.91
CA THR A 80 6.84 0.25 8.04
C THR A 80 6.40 -1.17 7.74
N LEU A 81 7.09 -2.15 8.31
CA LEU A 81 6.73 -3.56 8.20
C LEU A 81 6.16 -4.06 9.53
N SER A 82 4.97 -4.65 9.50
CA SER A 82 4.45 -5.46 10.58
C SER A 82 4.21 -6.88 10.12
N MET A 83 4.45 -7.81 11.03
CA MET A 83 4.22 -9.23 10.86
C MET A 83 3.29 -9.71 11.96
N LYS A 84 2.37 -10.60 11.61
CA LYS A 84 1.52 -11.33 12.54
C LYS A 84 1.65 -12.81 12.24
N VAL A 85 2.00 -13.61 13.23
CA VAL A 85 1.85 -15.06 13.16
C VAL A 85 0.54 -15.40 13.85
N GLN A 86 -0.33 -16.17 13.21
CA GLN A 86 -1.60 -16.58 13.78
C GLN A 86 -1.87 -18.06 13.50
N ASP A 87 -2.49 -18.71 14.46
CA ASP A 87 -3.16 -19.98 14.25
C ASP A 87 -4.61 -19.71 13.79
N PRO A 88 -5.09 -20.31 12.68
CA PRO A 88 -6.49 -20.17 12.28
C PRO A 88 -7.48 -20.97 13.15
N GLU A 89 -7.01 -22.00 13.86
CA GLU A 89 -7.84 -22.88 14.69
C GLU A 89 -7.84 -22.42 16.16
N GLU A 90 -6.73 -21.92 16.66
CA GLU A 90 -6.62 -21.37 18.02
C GLU A 90 -6.55 -19.83 18.03
N PRO A 91 -7.06 -19.15 19.07
CA PRO A 91 -6.96 -17.69 19.22
C PRO A 91 -5.56 -17.25 19.68
N VAL A 92 -4.52 -17.85 19.11
CA VAL A 92 -3.12 -17.53 19.39
C VAL A 92 -2.60 -16.65 18.26
N GLU A 93 -2.23 -15.42 18.60
CA GLU A 93 -1.56 -14.50 17.69
C GLU A 93 -0.32 -13.85 18.32
N VAL A 94 0.72 -13.70 17.51
CA VAL A 94 1.96 -13.00 17.88
C VAL A 94 2.18 -11.87 16.89
N ASN A 95 2.23 -10.65 17.42
CA ASN A 95 2.49 -9.43 16.64
C ASN A 95 3.97 -9.07 16.71
N LEU A 96 4.60 -8.99 15.55
CA LEU A 96 6.01 -8.69 15.34
C LEU A 96 6.12 -7.38 14.54
N LEU A 97 6.43 -6.28 15.21
CA LEU A 97 6.63 -4.99 14.54
C LEU A 97 8.11 -4.79 14.20
N SER A 98 8.43 -4.56 12.93
CA SER A 98 9.77 -4.15 12.55
C SER A 98 9.95 -2.65 12.74
N ARG A 99 10.91 -2.26 13.58
CA ARG A 99 11.21 -0.85 13.87
C ARG A 99 12.32 -0.28 12.99
N THR A 100 13.18 -1.14 12.45
CA THR A 100 14.38 -0.77 11.70
C THR A 100 14.22 -0.92 10.20
N ILE A 101 13.37 -1.85 9.75
CA ILE A 101 13.21 -2.16 8.33
C ILE A 101 12.10 -1.30 7.74
N ARG A 102 12.41 -0.63 6.63
CA ARG A 102 11.44 0.08 5.81
C ARG A 102 11.44 -0.48 4.40
N VAL A 103 10.25 -0.69 3.86
CA VAL A 103 10.04 -1.42 2.61
C VAL A 103 9.23 -0.59 1.62
N PHE A 104 9.49 -0.78 0.34
CA PHE A 104 8.65 -0.25 -0.72
C PHE A 104 7.71 -1.36 -1.21
N PRO A 105 6.37 -1.18 -1.16
CA PRO A 105 5.39 -2.18 -1.59
C PRO A 105 5.30 -2.24 -3.12
N ALA A 106 6.39 -2.63 -3.77
CA ALA A 106 6.41 -2.87 -5.19
C ALA A 106 5.51 -4.07 -5.53
N ASN A 107 4.92 -4.06 -6.74
CA ASN A 107 4.10 -5.18 -7.19
C ASN A 107 4.89 -6.49 -7.22
N THR A 108 6.21 -6.44 -7.47
CA THR A 108 7.11 -7.60 -7.40
C THR A 108 7.13 -8.23 -6.01
N LEU A 109 7.31 -7.41 -4.96
CA LEU A 109 7.27 -7.84 -3.56
C LEU A 109 5.90 -8.39 -3.18
N LEU A 110 4.82 -7.65 -3.49
CA LEU A 110 3.46 -8.04 -3.12
C LEU A 110 3.04 -9.35 -3.81
N ASN A 111 3.42 -9.54 -5.07
CA ASN A 111 3.12 -10.77 -5.80
C ASN A 111 3.93 -11.94 -5.25
N ALA A 112 5.23 -11.75 -4.99
CA ALA A 112 6.05 -12.80 -4.40
C ALA A 112 5.51 -13.26 -3.02
N LEU A 113 5.10 -12.32 -2.17
CA LEU A 113 4.50 -12.63 -0.86
C LEU A 113 3.15 -13.37 -0.98
N ARG A 114 2.38 -13.11 -2.05
CA ARG A 114 1.08 -13.79 -2.29
C ARG A 114 1.24 -15.18 -2.88
N THR A 115 2.37 -15.48 -3.50
CA THR A 115 2.69 -16.81 -4.04
C THR A 115 3.17 -17.77 -2.96
N MET A 116 3.62 -17.26 -1.80
CA MET A 116 4.05 -18.09 -0.67
C MET A 116 2.84 -18.70 0.06
N ASP A 117 2.92 -20.00 0.31
CA ASP A 117 1.87 -20.72 1.04
C ASP A 117 1.75 -20.23 2.49
N GLY A 118 0.51 -20.03 2.94
CA GLY A 118 0.24 -19.57 4.30
C GLY A 118 0.56 -18.10 4.58
N VAL A 119 0.95 -17.32 3.58
CA VAL A 119 1.28 -15.89 3.71
C VAL A 119 0.17 -15.01 3.13
N ARG A 120 -0.25 -14.00 3.89
CA ARG A 120 -1.18 -12.95 3.43
C ARG A 120 -0.56 -11.58 3.65
N CYS A 121 -0.63 -10.71 2.65
CA CYS A 121 -0.12 -9.34 2.76
C CYS A 121 -1.25 -8.32 2.60
N LYS A 122 -1.24 -7.27 3.42
CA LYS A 122 -2.12 -6.10 3.33
C LYS A 122 -1.27 -4.83 3.34
N VAL A 123 -1.70 -3.84 2.57
CA VAL A 123 -1.04 -2.53 2.45
C VAL A 123 -1.99 -1.51 3.05
N ALA A 124 -1.53 -0.74 4.04
CA ALA A 124 -2.31 0.24 4.81
C ALA A 124 -1.68 1.64 4.75
#